data_AF-S8E5G3-F1
#
_entry.id   AF-S8E5G3-F1
#
_cell.length_a   1.000
_cell.length_b   1.000
_cell.length_c   1.000
_cell.angle_alpha   90.00
_cell.angle_beta   90.00
_cell.angle_gamma   90.00
#
_symmetry.space_group_name_H-M   'P 1'
#
loop_
_entity.id
_entity.type
_entity.pdbx_description
1 polymer ?
#
loop_
_entity_poly.entity_id
_entity_poly.type
_entity_poly.pdbx_seq_one_letter_code
_entity_poly.pdbx_strand_id
1 'polypeptide(L)' 'MVDDVTAYCRTCGVCATSKSMTQQPMGLLRTLPVPVRPWQSIGIDFVGPL' A
#
# COMPACT_ATOMS: atom_id res chain seq x y z
N MET A 1 18.11 7.33 25.57
CA MET A 1 17.55 5.97 25.81
C MET A 1 16.32 5.69 24.96
N VAL A 2 15.18 6.38 25.16
CA VAL A 2 13.98 6.16 24.31
C VAL A 2 14.26 6.48 22.84
N ASP A 3 15.01 7.54 22.58
CA ASP A 3 15.37 7.95 21.21
C ASP A 3 16.29 6.93 20.52
N ASP A 4 17.26 6.37 21.26
CA ASP A 4 18.19 5.38 20.73
C ASP A 4 17.47 4.08 20.35
N VAL A 5 16.56 3.62 21.22
CA VAL A 5 15.70 2.46 20.96
C VAL A 5 14.81 2.73 19.74
N THR A 6 14.25 3.94 19.63
CA THR A 6 13.42 4.32 18.49
C THR A 6 14.24 4.36 17.20
N ALA A 7 15.46 4.91 17.24
CA ALA A 7 16.36 4.96 16.09
C ALA A 7 16.75 3.56 15.62
N TYR A 8 17.10 2.67 16.55
CA TYR A 8 17.40 1.26 16.25
C TYR A 8 16.19 0.52 15.65
N CYS A 9 15.02 0.64 16.28
CA CYS A 9 13.80 0.00 15.78
C CYS A 9 13.40 0.50 14.38
N ARG A 10 13.66 1.77 14.06
CA ARG A 10 13.40 2.35 12.73
C ARG A 10 14.35 1.82 11.64
N THR A 11 15.58 1.45 11.99
CA THR A 11 16.59 0.98 11.02
C THR A 11 16.71 -0.55 10.96
N CYS A 12 16.11 -1.27 11.92
CA CYS A 12 16.12 -2.74 11.94
C CYS A 12 15.28 -3.34 10.80
N GLY A 13 15.95 -3.88 9.77
CA GLY A 13 15.30 -4.53 8.62
C GLY A 13 14.44 -5.74 9.00
N VAL A 14 14.85 -6.52 10.00
CA VAL A 14 14.07 -7.68 10.48
C VAL A 14 12.73 -7.22 11.08
N CYS A 15 12.74 -6.17 11.90
CA CYS A 15 11.50 -5.64 12.47
C CYS A 15 10.60 -5.02 11.39
N ALA A 16 11.18 -4.31 10.42
CA ALA A 16 10.44 -3.67 9.34
C ALA A 16 9.73 -4.68 8.42
N THR A 17 10.31 -5.87 8.19
CA THR A 17 9.71 -6.90 7.33
C THR A 17 8.79 -7.86 8.09
N SER A 18 9.07 -8.14 9.36
CA SER A 18 8.31 -9.13 10.15
C SER A 18 7.09 -8.53 10.86
N LYS A 19 7.13 -7.25 11.25
CA LYS A 19 6.03 -6.61 11.98
C LYS A 19 5.07 -5.98 10.98
N SER A 20 3.78 -6.20 11.19
CA SER A 20 2.74 -5.48 10.46
C SER A 20 2.79 -3.99 10.82
N MET A 21 2.47 -3.15 9.84
CA MET A 21 2.34 -1.72 10.05
C MET A 21 1.12 -1.44 10.94
N THR A 22 1.32 -0.66 12.01
CA THR A 22 0.24 -0.23 12.92
C THR A 22 -0.43 1.07 12.49
N GLN A 23 -0.11 1.56 11.29
CA GLN A 23 -0.74 2.74 10.73
C GLN A 23 -2.24 2.48 10.54
N GLN A 24 -3.03 3.54 10.66
CA GLN A 24 -4.45 3.47 10.37
C GLN A 24 -4.70 2.96 8.94
N PRO A 25 -5.84 2.28 8.70
CA PRO A 25 -6.25 1.92 7.35
C PRO A 25 -6.18 3.13 6.41
N MET A 26 -5.83 2.90 5.14
CA MET A 26 -5.57 3.91 4.10
C MET A 26 -6.77 4.80 3.72
N GLY A 27 -7.79 4.90 4.57
CA GLY A 27 -9.04 5.59 4.30
C GLY A 27 -9.92 4.85 3.29
N LEU A 28 -10.97 5.53 2.83
CA LEU A 28 -11.87 5.00 1.80
C LEU A 28 -11.20 5.04 0.43
N LEU A 29 -11.39 3.98 -0.35
CA LEU A 29 -11.01 3.97 -1.77
C LEU A 29 -11.73 5.11 -2.50
N ARG A 30 -10.98 5.91 -3.25
CA ARG A 30 -11.53 6.95 -4.12
C ARG A 30 -11.74 6.38 -5.50
N THR A 31 -12.91 6.60 -6.07
CA THR A 31 -13.21 6.19 -7.44
C THR A 31 -12.36 6.99 -8.43
N LEU A 32 -12.00 6.33 -9.53
CA LEU A 32 -11.40 7.01 -10.68
C LEU A 32 -12.44 7.93 -11.32
N PRO A 33 -12.01 9.06 -11.91
CA PRO A 33 -12.91 9.93 -12.66
C PRO A 33 -13.52 9.19 -13.85
N VAL A 34 -14.78 9.52 -14.18
CA VAL A 34 -15.48 8.92 -15.31
C VAL A 34 -14.80 9.35 -16.62
N PRO A 35 -14.44 8.40 -17.51
CA PRO A 35 -13.91 8.75 -18.83
C PRO A 35 -14.96 9.49 -19.68
N VAL A 36 -14.54 10.54 -20.40
CA VAL A 36 -15.39 11.40 -21.23
C VAL A 36 -15.39 11.04 -22.71
N ARG A 37 -14.52 10.12 -23.14
CA ARG A 37 -14.42 9.65 -24.53
C ARG A 37 -14.26 8.13 -24.58
N PRO A 38 -14.70 7.47 -25.66
CA PRO A 38 -14.42 6.06 -25.87
C PRO A 38 -12.92 5.76 -25.74
N TRP A 39 -12.58 4.67 -25.07
CA TRP A 39 -11.20 4.16 -24.92
C TRP A 39 -10.24 5.04 -24.12
N GLN A 40 -10.71 6.06 -23.41
CA GLN A 40 -9.86 6.93 -22.59
C GLN A 40 -9.24 6.22 -21.38
N SER A 41 -9.86 5.15 -20.88
CA SER A 41 -9.33 4.31 -19.81
C SER A 41 -9.70 2.86 -20.08
N ILE A 42 -8.73 1.96 -20.00
CA ILE A 42 -8.91 0.52 -20.21
C ILE A 42 -8.25 -0.21 -19.04
N GLY A 43 -9.05 -0.96 -18.27
CA GLY A 43 -8.56 -1.89 -17.27
C GLY A 43 -8.51 -3.30 -17.87
N ILE A 44 -7.40 -4.01 -17.68
CA ILE A 44 -7.21 -5.38 -18.14
C ILE A 44 -6.77 -6.19 -16.93
N ASP A 45 -7.36 -7.38 -16.77
CA ASP A 45 -6.95 -8.36 -15.77
C ASP A 45 -6.93 -9.76 -16.38
N PHE A 46 -6.15 -10.65 -15.80
CA PHE A 46 -6.04 -12.04 -16.23
C PHE A 46 -6.85 -12.94 -15.31
N VAL A 47 -7.67 -13.81 -15.89
CA VAL A 47 -8.31 -14.90 -15.16
C VAL A 47 -7.44 -16.15 -15.31
N GLY A 48 -7.21 -16.88 -14.21
CA GLY A 48 -6.53 -18.18 -14.26
C GLY A 48 -6.77 -19.03 -13.00
N PRO A 49 -6.35 -20.31 -12.99
CA PRO A 49 -5.98 -21.14 -14.15
C PRO A 49 -7.21 -21.54 -15.00
N LEU A 50 -6.99 -22.26 -16.10
CA LEU A 50 -8.08 -22.94 -16.81
C LEU A 50 -8.66 -24.09 -15.98
#